data_AF-A0A9X7BGW3-F1
#
_entry.id   AF-A0A9X7BGW3-F1
#
_cell.length_a   1.000
_cell.length_b   1.000
_cell.length_c   1.000
_cell.angle_alpha   90.00
_cell.angle_beta   90.00
_cell.angle_gamma   90.00
#
_symmetry.space_group_name_H-M   'P 1'
#
loop_
_entity.id
_entity.type
_entity.pdbx_description
1 polymer ?
#
loop_
_entity_poly.entity_id
_entity_poly.type
_entity_poly.pdbx_seq_one_letter_code
_entity_poly.pdbx_strand_id
1 'polypeptide(L)'
;VATEETFIPKLLDRSYIDVTNNQIRTTPIGRAFIDAFPVDAIKNPAYTAEMEGMIYMIEKNEMNYEEFVEKTNTFVKDTVEQLGAMDDKVSDSIINTWNQQIEVCKCPCRKGKILHKGNFYGCSNYPECEISLPKKIKEKVIPEAQAKKLFEDKKTDLLKGFKSNEKEFSAYLVLHEGKVKFQFPTQEELSFGKCPKCKKGDMLHRKTFYGCTEHKNGCDFMLPAKMKGKAIPGNQMKKLLQYKTTDFINGFQGEKGEFTAA
;
A
#
# COMPACT_ATOMS: atom_id res chain seq x y z
N VAL A 1 1.12 -13.61 -29.11
CA VAL A 1 1.72 -12.42 -29.74
C VAL A 1 2.74 -11.85 -28.77
N ALA A 2 4.00 -11.63 -29.17
CA ALA A 2 5.11 -11.32 -28.25
C ALA A 2 4.95 -10.00 -27.45
N THR A 3 4.05 -9.10 -27.86
CA THR A 3 3.84 -7.80 -27.21
C THR A 3 2.81 -7.86 -26.07
N GLU A 4 1.81 -8.74 -26.15
CA GLU A 4 0.72 -8.90 -25.16
C GLU A 4 1.24 -9.26 -23.76
N GLU A 5 2.25 -10.14 -23.68
CA GLU A 5 2.86 -10.56 -22.42
C GLU A 5 3.52 -9.40 -21.65
N THR A 6 3.84 -8.29 -22.33
CA THR A 6 4.51 -7.14 -21.70
C THR A 6 3.56 -6.07 -21.18
N PHE A 7 2.30 -6.03 -21.64
CA PHE A 7 1.36 -4.96 -21.30
C PHE A 7 0.67 -5.17 -19.96
N ILE A 8 0.18 -6.37 -19.68
CA ILE A 8 -0.51 -6.68 -18.42
C ILE A 8 0.36 -6.35 -17.19
N PRO A 9 1.66 -6.75 -17.13
CA PRO A 9 2.54 -6.38 -16.02
C PRO A 9 2.70 -4.86 -15.86
N LYS A 10 2.79 -4.09 -16.96
CA LYS A 10 2.91 -2.62 -16.91
C LYS A 10 1.64 -1.96 -16.38
N LEU A 11 0.46 -2.45 -16.77
CA LEU A 11 -0.81 -1.94 -16.29
C LEU A 11 -1.02 -2.25 -14.79
N LEU A 12 -0.56 -3.42 -14.34
CA LEU A 12 -0.53 -3.80 -12.92
C LEU A 12 0.41 -2.90 -12.11
N ASP A 13 1.63 -2.67 -12.61
CA ASP A 13 2.63 -1.82 -11.94
C ASP A 13 2.15 -0.37 -11.78
N ARG A 14 1.46 0.15 -12.81
CA ARG A 14 0.79 1.46 -12.75
C ARG A 14 -0.52 1.45 -11.95
N SER A 15 -0.95 0.29 -11.47
CA SER A 15 -2.21 0.06 -10.77
C SER A 15 -3.46 0.47 -11.54
N TYR A 16 -3.44 0.45 -12.87
CA TYR A 16 -4.65 0.67 -13.70
C TYR A 16 -5.56 -0.55 -13.72
N ILE A 17 -4.98 -1.73 -13.49
CA ILE A 17 -5.69 -2.98 -13.32
C ILE A 17 -5.22 -3.67 -12.04
N ASP A 18 -6.02 -4.61 -11.55
CA ASP A 18 -5.71 -5.52 -10.45
C ASP A 18 -6.08 -6.95 -10.86
N VAL A 19 -5.43 -7.96 -10.28
CA VAL A 19 -5.72 -9.38 -10.52
C VAL A 19 -6.19 -10.00 -9.21
N THR A 20 -7.50 -10.22 -9.10
CA THR A 20 -8.11 -10.88 -7.93
C THR A 20 -8.75 -12.19 -8.37
N ASN A 21 -8.47 -13.29 -7.68
CA ASN A 21 -9.02 -14.62 -8.02
C ASN A 21 -8.78 -15.03 -9.49
N ASN A 22 -7.57 -14.77 -10.00
CA ASN A 22 -7.22 -15.02 -11.40
C ASN A 22 -8.05 -14.24 -12.44
N GLN A 23 -8.76 -13.19 -12.02
CA GLN A 23 -9.53 -12.30 -12.90
C GLN A 23 -8.92 -10.90 -12.91
N ILE A 24 -8.71 -10.35 -14.11
CA ILE A 24 -8.30 -8.96 -14.29
C ILE A 24 -9.50 -8.05 -14.03
N ARG A 25 -9.30 -7.02 -13.22
CA ARG A 25 -10.30 -5.99 -12.91
C ARG A 25 -9.68 -4.61 -13.11
N THR A 26 -10.44 -3.66 -13.66
CA THR A 26 -9.99 -2.26 -13.69
C THR A 26 -10.04 -1.68 -12.29
N THR A 27 -9.06 -0.84 -11.95
CA THR A 27 -9.06 -0.10 -10.69
C THR A 27 -9.81 1.22 -10.86
N PRO A 28 -10.19 1.91 -9.75
CA PRO A 28 -10.73 3.25 -9.83
C PRO A 28 -9.81 4.20 -10.61
N ILE A 29 -8.50 4.18 -10.35
CA ILE A 29 -7.53 5.03 -11.05
C ILE A 29 -7.44 4.73 -12.55
N GLY A 30 -7.56 3.45 -12.96
CA GLY A 30 -7.57 3.07 -14.37
C GLY A 30 -8.80 3.58 -15.11
N ARG A 31 -9.98 3.47 -14.50
CA ARG A 31 -11.22 4.04 -15.06
C ARG A 31 -11.18 5.55 -15.13
N ALA A 32 -10.76 6.20 -14.04
CA ALA A 32 -10.57 7.64 -13.96
C ALA A 32 -9.72 8.17 -15.12
N PHE A 33 -8.60 7.50 -15.41
CA PHE A 33 -7.69 7.89 -16.47
C PHE A 33 -8.35 7.78 -17.85
N ILE A 34 -9.05 6.69 -18.14
CA ILE A 34 -9.73 6.47 -19.42
C ILE A 34 -10.87 7.48 -19.63
N ASP A 35 -11.66 7.73 -18.60
CA ASP A 35 -12.77 8.68 -18.64
C ASP A 35 -12.28 10.11 -18.87
N ALA A 36 -11.16 10.47 -18.24
CA ALA A 36 -10.61 11.82 -18.32
C ALA A 36 -9.73 12.03 -19.56
N PHE A 37 -9.25 10.97 -20.23
CA PHE A 37 -8.38 11.11 -21.38
C PHE A 37 -9.16 11.64 -22.60
N PRO A 38 -8.72 12.74 -23.22
CA PRO A 38 -9.63 13.55 -24.04
C PRO A 38 -9.57 13.25 -25.55
N VAL A 39 -8.67 12.37 -25.99
CA VAL A 39 -8.57 11.93 -27.40
C VAL A 39 -9.18 10.54 -27.55
N ASP A 40 -10.36 10.45 -28.14
CA ASP A 40 -11.11 9.19 -28.29
C ASP A 40 -10.44 8.20 -29.25
N ALA A 41 -9.77 8.70 -30.29
CA ALA A 41 -9.08 7.86 -31.28
C ALA A 41 -8.04 6.92 -30.62
N ILE A 42 -7.31 7.40 -29.61
CA ILE A 42 -6.32 6.60 -28.86
C ILE A 42 -6.97 5.51 -28.01
N LYS A 43 -8.21 5.73 -27.57
CA LYS A 43 -8.97 4.77 -26.76
C LYS A 43 -9.75 3.77 -27.64
N ASN A 44 -9.78 3.98 -28.95
CA ASN A 44 -10.58 3.19 -29.87
C ASN A 44 -9.81 1.94 -30.36
N PRO A 45 -10.27 0.71 -30.03
CA PRO A 45 -9.60 -0.52 -30.46
C PRO A 45 -9.57 -0.69 -31.99
N ALA A 46 -10.48 -0.06 -32.73
CA ALA A 46 -10.47 -0.10 -34.20
C ALA A 46 -9.21 0.54 -34.79
N TYR A 47 -8.73 1.64 -34.18
CA TYR A 47 -7.51 2.30 -34.63
C TYR A 47 -6.27 1.44 -34.40
N THR A 48 -6.20 0.74 -33.26
CA THR A 48 -5.13 -0.24 -33.01
C THR A 48 -5.14 -1.37 -34.04
N ALA A 49 -6.33 -1.88 -34.41
CA ALA A 49 -6.46 -2.88 -35.45
C ALA A 49 -6.01 -2.38 -36.83
N GLU A 50 -6.29 -1.11 -37.16
CA GLU A 50 -5.82 -0.47 -38.38
C GLU A 50 -4.28 -0.42 -38.44
N MET A 51 -3.62 -0.02 -37.34
CA MET A 51 -2.16 0.03 -37.25
C MET A 51 -1.51 -1.35 -37.42
N GLU A 52 -2.05 -2.38 -36.76
CA GLU A 52 -1.60 -3.78 -36.94
C GLU A 52 -1.79 -4.23 -38.40
N GLY A 53 -2.90 -3.80 -39.04
CA GLY A 53 -3.14 -4.02 -40.46
C GLY A 53 -2.09 -3.37 -41.37
N MET A 54 -1.69 -2.12 -41.08
CA MET A 54 -0.62 -1.45 -41.83
C MET A 54 0.73 -2.17 -41.65
N ILE A 55 1.06 -2.60 -40.43
CA ILE A 55 2.29 -3.38 -40.16
C ILE A 55 2.29 -4.68 -40.98
N TYR A 56 1.13 -5.34 -41.06
CA TYR A 56 0.97 -6.54 -41.89
C TYR A 56 1.12 -6.24 -43.39
N MET A 57 0.60 -5.12 -43.90
CA MET A 57 0.78 -4.70 -45.30
C MET A 57 2.26 -4.44 -45.65
N ILE A 58 3.04 -3.90 -44.71
CA ILE A 58 4.50 -3.73 -44.86
C ILE A 58 5.18 -5.10 -44.98
N GLU A 59 4.80 -6.07 -44.13
CA GLU A 59 5.33 -7.44 -44.21
C GLU A 59 5.04 -8.09 -45.58
N LYS A 60 3.91 -7.74 -46.20
CA LYS A 60 3.53 -8.19 -47.55
C LYS A 60 4.13 -7.38 -48.70
N ASN A 61 4.91 -6.34 -48.42
CA ASN A 61 5.37 -5.35 -49.41
C ASN A 61 4.23 -4.65 -50.18
N GLU A 62 3.04 -4.58 -49.60
CA GLU A 62 1.87 -3.87 -50.16
C GLU A 62 1.83 -2.40 -49.74
N MET A 63 2.59 -2.04 -48.70
CA MET A 63 2.82 -0.68 -48.21
C MET A 63 4.33 -0.50 -47.97
N ASN A 64 4.88 0.66 -48.32
CA ASN A 64 6.27 0.96 -47.98
C ASN A 64 6.38 1.52 -46.55
N TYR A 65 7.55 1.36 -45.95
CA TYR A 65 7.79 1.77 -44.57
C TYR A 65 7.67 3.30 -44.39
N GLU A 66 8.09 4.08 -45.39
CA GLU A 66 8.03 5.54 -45.36
C GLU A 66 6.59 6.07 -45.26
N GLU A 67 5.65 5.47 -45.99
CA GLU A 67 4.22 5.79 -45.97
C GLU A 67 3.61 5.50 -44.60
N PHE A 68 3.96 4.36 -43.99
CA PHE A 68 3.52 4.03 -42.63
C PHE A 68 4.02 5.06 -41.60
N VAL A 69 5.29 5.46 -41.71
CA VAL A 69 5.89 6.47 -40.83
C VAL A 69 5.21 7.83 -41.03
N GLU A 70 4.92 8.24 -42.25
CA GLU A 70 4.21 9.48 -42.56
C GLU A 70 2.81 9.51 -41.94
N LYS A 71 2.03 8.43 -42.11
CA LYS A 71 0.70 8.27 -41.49
C LYS A 71 0.77 8.32 -39.97
N THR A 72 1.73 7.61 -39.37
CA THR A 72 1.92 7.58 -37.91
C THR A 72 2.30 8.96 -37.37
N ASN A 73 3.21 9.66 -38.03
CA ASN A 73 3.62 11.01 -37.64
C ASN A 73 2.47 12.00 -37.74
N THR A 74 1.65 11.90 -38.79
CA THR A 74 0.44 12.71 -38.95
C THR A 74 -0.52 12.48 -37.79
N PHE A 75 -0.80 11.22 -37.45
CA PHE A 75 -1.65 10.90 -36.31
C PHE A 75 -1.12 11.45 -34.97
N VAL A 76 0.18 11.29 -34.70
CA VAL A 76 0.81 11.82 -33.49
C VAL A 76 0.70 13.35 -33.47
N LYS A 77 0.96 14.02 -34.59
CA LYS A 77 0.84 15.47 -34.72
C LYS A 77 -0.58 15.93 -34.43
N ASP A 78 -1.60 15.34 -35.07
CA ASP A 78 -3.00 15.68 -34.88
C ASP A 78 -3.44 15.46 -33.43
N THR A 79 -2.99 14.38 -32.80
CA THR A 79 -3.25 14.09 -31.39
C THR A 79 -2.65 15.17 -30.49
N VAL A 80 -1.39 15.55 -30.72
CA VAL A 80 -0.69 16.54 -29.91
C VAL A 80 -1.33 17.92 -30.09
N GLU A 81 -1.76 18.26 -31.30
CA GLU A 81 -2.51 19.49 -31.58
C GLU A 81 -3.87 19.49 -30.87
N GLN A 82 -4.61 18.37 -30.89
CA GLN A 82 -5.85 18.24 -30.13
C GLN A 82 -5.63 18.44 -28.64
N LEU A 83 -4.58 17.84 -28.06
CA LEU A 83 -4.24 18.01 -26.65
C LEU A 83 -3.80 19.45 -26.32
N GLY A 84 -3.02 20.08 -27.20
CA GLY A 84 -2.52 21.45 -27.03
C GLY A 84 -3.59 22.52 -27.27
N ALA A 85 -4.64 22.22 -28.03
CA ALA A 85 -5.78 23.10 -28.26
C ALA A 85 -6.85 23.03 -27.14
N MET A 86 -6.68 22.13 -26.17
CA MET A 86 -7.57 22.07 -25.01
C MET A 86 -7.34 23.27 -24.12
N ASP A 87 -8.44 23.96 -23.76
CA ASP A 87 -8.41 25.03 -22.78
C ASP A 87 -7.77 24.51 -21.49
N ASP A 88 -6.87 25.30 -20.90
CA ASP A 88 -6.17 24.94 -19.66
C ASP A 88 -7.16 24.50 -18.55
N LYS A 89 -8.38 25.04 -18.53
CA LYS A 89 -9.44 24.65 -17.60
C LYS A 89 -9.98 23.24 -17.84
N VAL A 90 -9.97 22.75 -19.08
CA VAL A 90 -10.35 21.36 -19.41
C VAL A 90 -9.27 20.41 -18.90
N SER A 91 -8.00 20.72 -19.13
CA SER A 91 -6.86 19.99 -18.57
C SER A 91 -6.89 19.97 -17.04
N ASP A 92 -7.16 21.10 -16.40
CA ASP A 92 -7.34 21.20 -14.95
C ASP A 92 -8.54 20.39 -14.47
N SER A 93 -9.66 20.38 -15.18
CA SER A 93 -10.85 19.60 -14.84
C SER A 93 -10.59 18.10 -14.89
N ILE A 94 -9.85 17.63 -15.91
CA ILE A 94 -9.41 16.24 -16.08
C ILE A 94 -8.51 15.83 -14.91
N ILE A 95 -7.49 16.65 -14.60
CA ILE A 95 -6.55 16.41 -13.50
C ILE A 95 -7.29 16.43 -12.16
N ASN A 96 -8.22 17.36 -11.95
CA ASN A 96 -9.00 17.45 -10.72
C ASN A 96 -9.93 16.25 -10.53
N THR A 97 -10.61 15.82 -11.58
CA THR A 97 -11.48 14.64 -11.55
C THR A 97 -10.67 13.39 -11.22
N TRP A 98 -9.52 13.22 -11.88
CA TRP A 98 -8.59 12.13 -11.58
C TRP A 98 -8.11 12.18 -10.13
N ASN A 99 -7.64 13.35 -9.65
CA ASN A 99 -7.16 13.54 -8.29
C ASN A 99 -8.22 13.24 -7.23
N GLN A 100 -9.48 13.62 -7.46
CA GLN A 100 -10.58 13.36 -6.53
C GLN A 100 -10.82 11.86 -6.32
N GLN A 101 -10.65 11.05 -7.36
CA GLN A 101 -10.87 9.60 -7.27
C GLN A 101 -9.73 8.85 -6.57
N ILE A 102 -8.58 9.49 -6.40
CA ILE A 102 -7.38 8.91 -5.77
C ILE A 102 -6.90 9.69 -4.56
N GLU A 103 -7.69 10.63 -4.06
CA GLU A 103 -7.37 11.43 -2.88
C GLU A 103 -7.42 10.58 -1.61
N VAL A 104 -6.35 10.64 -0.81
CA VAL A 104 -6.24 9.93 0.47
C VAL A 104 -6.51 10.86 1.65
N CYS A 105 -5.84 12.02 1.68
CA CYS A 105 -5.95 13.01 2.75
C CYS A 105 -5.31 14.35 2.36
N LYS A 106 -5.41 15.36 3.24
CA LYS A 106 -4.72 16.64 3.07
C LYS A 106 -3.21 16.47 3.22
N CYS A 107 -2.43 17.16 2.39
CA CYS A 107 -0.98 17.13 2.50
C CYS A 107 -0.48 18.03 3.65
N PRO A 108 0.53 17.62 4.43
CA PRO A 108 1.21 18.45 5.43
C PRO A 108 1.74 19.78 4.91
N CYS A 109 1.99 19.92 3.61
CA CYS A 109 2.41 21.18 3.00
C CYS A 109 1.31 22.25 2.96
N ARG A 110 0.05 21.88 3.24
CA ARG A 110 -1.16 22.73 3.20
C ARG A 110 -1.54 23.30 1.83
N LYS A 111 -0.73 23.09 0.80
CA LYS A 111 -0.96 23.57 -0.57
C LYS A 111 -1.50 22.49 -1.52
N GLY A 112 -1.63 21.25 -1.05
CA GLY A 112 -2.06 20.14 -1.88
C GLY A 112 -2.69 19.00 -1.09
N LYS A 113 -2.96 17.91 -1.80
CA LYS A 113 -3.56 16.68 -1.28
C LYS A 113 -2.61 15.51 -1.50
N ILE A 114 -2.66 14.52 -0.62
CA ILE A 114 -1.97 13.24 -0.82
C ILE A 114 -2.83 12.36 -1.71
N LEU A 115 -2.23 11.89 -2.81
CA LEU A 115 -2.87 11.08 -3.83
C LEU A 115 -2.28 9.67 -3.86
N HIS A 116 -3.10 8.67 -4.16
CA HIS A 116 -2.70 7.28 -4.35
C HIS A 116 -2.21 7.05 -5.79
N LYS A 117 -0.90 7.22 -6.03
CA LYS A 117 -0.24 7.18 -7.35
C LYS A 117 0.39 5.82 -7.64
N GLY A 118 -0.43 4.79 -7.86
CA GLY A 118 0.07 3.47 -8.27
C GLY A 118 0.86 2.77 -7.15
N ASN A 119 2.19 2.88 -7.13
CA ASN A 119 3.07 2.23 -6.14
C ASN A 119 3.43 3.10 -4.93
N PHE A 120 3.03 4.37 -4.91
CA PHE A 120 3.34 5.29 -3.81
C PHE A 120 2.19 6.27 -3.57
N TYR A 121 2.23 6.93 -2.41
CA TYR A 121 1.42 8.11 -2.12
C TYR A 121 2.27 9.36 -2.34
N GLY A 122 1.72 10.40 -2.94
CA GLY A 122 2.46 11.63 -3.21
C GLY A 122 1.59 12.88 -3.22
N CYS A 123 2.20 14.02 -2.92
CA CYS A 123 1.51 15.31 -2.99
C CYS A 123 1.05 15.63 -4.43
N SER A 124 -0.12 16.25 -4.55
CA SER A 124 -0.65 16.81 -5.80
C SER A 124 0.13 18.04 -6.28
N ASN A 125 0.82 18.73 -5.37
CA ASN A 125 1.53 19.99 -5.62
C ASN A 125 3.04 19.75 -5.82
N TYR A 126 3.40 18.71 -6.56
CA TYR A 126 4.77 18.42 -6.99
C TYR A 126 5.06 19.21 -8.27
N PRO A 127 6.27 19.79 -8.46
CA PRO A 127 7.50 19.59 -7.69
C PRO A 127 7.66 20.46 -6.44
N GLU A 128 6.79 21.42 -6.18
CA GLU A 128 6.91 22.35 -5.05
C GLU A 128 6.74 21.67 -3.68
N CYS A 129 6.23 20.43 -3.66
CA CYS A 129 6.14 19.56 -2.50
C CYS A 129 6.49 18.12 -2.86
N GLU A 130 7.62 17.63 -2.35
CA GLU A 130 8.15 16.28 -2.59
C GLU A 130 7.68 15.23 -1.59
N ILE A 131 6.73 15.57 -0.70
CA ILE A 131 6.20 14.63 0.30
C ILE A 131 5.63 13.41 -0.42
N SER A 132 6.19 12.25 -0.08
CA SER A 132 5.82 10.96 -0.67
C SER A 132 6.06 9.81 0.31
N LEU A 133 5.36 8.70 0.07
CA LEU A 133 5.48 7.46 0.82
C LEU A 133 5.31 6.26 -0.13
N PRO A 134 6.33 5.41 -0.31
CA PRO A 134 6.17 4.14 -1.02
C PRO A 134 5.11 3.26 -0.33
N LYS A 135 4.26 2.58 -1.11
CA LYS A 135 3.26 1.66 -0.54
C LYS A 135 3.84 0.38 0.03
N LYS A 136 5.09 0.07 -0.30
CA LYS A 136 5.84 -1.05 0.26
C LYS A 136 7.19 -0.56 0.77
N ILE A 137 7.46 -0.76 2.05
CA ILE A 137 8.72 -0.39 2.71
C ILE A 137 9.25 -1.62 3.43
N LYS A 138 10.50 -2.03 3.13
CA LYS A 138 11.13 -3.20 3.78
C LYS A 138 10.22 -4.43 3.79
N GLU A 139 9.69 -4.76 2.60
CA GLU A 139 8.69 -5.82 2.33
C GLU A 139 7.30 -5.65 2.93
N LYS A 140 7.09 -4.68 3.83
CA LYS A 140 5.80 -4.41 4.43
C LYS A 140 4.97 -3.49 3.55
N VAL A 141 3.80 -3.98 3.12
CA VAL A 141 2.77 -3.13 2.52
C VAL A 141 2.19 -2.22 3.60
N ILE A 142 2.14 -0.92 3.31
CA ILE A 142 1.59 0.13 4.17
C ILE A 142 0.12 0.33 3.81
N PRO A 143 -0.82 -0.04 4.70
CA PRO A 143 -2.24 0.18 4.45
C PRO A 143 -2.54 1.66 4.28
N GLU A 144 -3.52 1.99 3.44
CA GLU A 144 -3.93 3.38 3.19
C GLU A 144 -4.31 4.12 4.47
N ALA A 145 -5.02 3.45 5.38
CA ALA A 145 -5.35 4.02 6.70
C ALA A 145 -4.10 4.46 7.50
N GLN A 146 -2.98 3.74 7.35
CA GLN A 146 -1.72 4.08 8.02
C GLN A 146 -0.98 5.19 7.27
N ALA A 147 -1.03 5.21 5.94
CA ALA A 147 -0.53 6.34 5.16
C ALA A 147 -1.27 7.64 5.51
N LYS A 148 -2.60 7.57 5.62
CA LYS A 148 -3.43 8.69 6.07
C LYS A 148 -3.01 9.19 7.45
N LYS A 149 -2.90 8.30 8.45
CA LYS A 149 -2.38 8.66 9.79
C LYS A 149 -0.98 9.26 9.73
N LEU A 150 -0.08 8.72 8.92
CA LEU A 150 1.27 9.27 8.78
C LEU A 150 1.26 10.73 8.30
N PHE A 151 0.39 11.08 7.37
CA PHE A 151 0.33 12.44 6.82
C PHE A 151 -0.52 13.38 7.69
N GLU A 152 -1.58 12.91 8.33
CA GLU A 152 -2.43 13.74 9.20
C GLU A 152 -1.82 13.92 10.61
N ASP A 153 -1.39 12.81 11.23
CA ASP A 153 -0.91 12.77 12.62
C ASP A 153 0.62 12.78 12.71
N LYS A 154 1.32 12.82 11.56
CA LYS A 154 2.79 12.72 11.44
C LYS A 154 3.37 11.40 11.94
N LYS A 155 2.53 10.42 12.31
CA LYS A 155 2.95 9.13 12.89
C LYS A 155 1.92 8.03 12.61
N THR A 156 2.39 6.83 12.29
CA THR A 156 1.53 5.63 12.15
C THR A 156 1.27 4.95 13.49
N ASP A 157 0.37 3.96 13.50
CA ASP A 157 0.36 2.95 14.55
C ASP A 157 1.65 2.10 14.50
N LEU A 158 1.86 1.25 15.51
CA LEU A 158 3.00 0.33 15.50
C LEU A 158 2.80 -0.74 14.42
N LEU A 159 3.55 -0.63 13.33
CA LEU A 159 3.50 -1.57 12.22
C LEU A 159 4.47 -2.72 12.48
N LYS A 160 3.97 -3.95 12.37
CA LYS A 160 4.73 -5.18 12.53
C LYS A 160 5.09 -5.79 11.17
N GLY A 161 6.18 -6.55 11.12
CA GLY A 161 6.57 -7.36 9.96
C GLY A 161 7.41 -6.63 8.91
N PHE A 162 8.11 -5.56 9.29
CA PHE A 162 9.18 -5.04 8.45
C PHE A 162 10.37 -5.99 8.48
N LYS A 163 11.08 -6.18 7.36
CA LYS A 163 12.25 -7.06 7.30
C LYS A 163 13.54 -6.31 7.07
N SER A 164 14.58 -6.64 7.83
CA SER A 164 15.96 -6.19 7.61
C SER A 164 16.92 -7.33 7.91
N ASN A 165 17.77 -7.69 6.95
CA ASN A 165 18.75 -8.78 7.07
C ASN A 165 18.10 -10.06 7.64
N GLU A 166 17.00 -10.49 7.02
CA GLU A 166 16.18 -11.66 7.40
C GLU A 166 15.48 -11.58 8.77
N LYS A 167 15.68 -10.51 9.54
CA LYS A 167 15.01 -10.29 10.82
C LYS A 167 13.78 -9.41 10.64
N GLU A 168 12.68 -9.85 11.22
CA GLU A 168 11.47 -9.04 11.33
C GLU A 168 11.54 -8.08 12.53
N PHE A 169 11.08 -6.85 12.32
CA PHE A 169 10.96 -5.84 13.36
C PHE A 169 9.63 -5.09 13.27
N SER A 170 9.31 -4.39 14.35
CA SER A 170 8.15 -3.51 14.43
C SER A 170 8.61 -2.08 14.65
N ALA A 171 7.98 -1.12 13.97
CA ALA A 171 8.32 0.28 14.08
C ALA A 171 7.12 1.16 13.74
N TYR A 172 7.13 2.38 14.24
CA TYR A 172 6.32 3.47 13.73
C TYR A 172 7.01 4.07 12.50
N LEU A 173 6.22 4.53 11.53
CA LEU A 173 6.70 5.49 10.55
C LEU A 173 6.36 6.88 11.07
N VAL A 174 7.32 7.81 10.98
CA VAL A 174 7.13 9.21 11.37
C VAL A 174 7.55 10.13 10.25
N LEU A 175 6.80 11.22 10.07
CA LEU A 175 7.11 12.25 9.09
C LEU A 175 7.88 13.39 9.76
N HIS A 176 9.16 13.52 9.42
CA HIS A 176 10.06 14.56 9.93
C HIS A 176 10.65 15.33 8.75
N GLU A 177 10.41 16.65 8.69
CA GLU A 177 10.91 17.54 7.62
C GLU A 177 10.59 17.02 6.21
N GLY A 178 9.36 16.53 6.02
CA GLY A 178 8.91 15.99 4.73
C GLY A 178 9.47 14.61 4.37
N LYS A 179 10.33 14.02 5.21
CA LYS A 179 10.90 12.68 5.02
C LYS A 179 10.34 11.68 6.02
N VAL A 180 10.10 10.46 5.54
CA VAL A 180 9.61 9.35 6.37
C VAL A 180 10.79 8.66 7.04
N LYS A 181 10.75 8.52 8.37
CA LYS A 181 11.76 7.83 9.18
C LYS A 181 11.12 6.74 10.02
N PHE A 182 11.91 5.74 10.40
CA PHE A 182 11.50 4.76 11.39
C PHE A 182 11.69 5.31 12.79
N GLN A 183 10.69 5.16 13.64
CA GLN A 183 10.80 5.32 15.09
C GLN A 183 10.48 3.97 15.74
N PHE A 184 11.43 3.43 16.50
CA PHE A 184 11.24 2.17 17.21
C PHE A 184 10.51 2.42 18.54
N PRO A 185 9.60 1.52 18.95
CA PRO A 185 8.92 1.64 20.23
C PRO A 185 9.90 1.44 21.39
N THR A 186 9.65 2.12 22.50
CA THR A 186 10.38 1.91 23.75
C THR A 186 9.99 0.58 24.40
N GLN A 187 10.80 0.10 25.35
CA GLN A 187 10.44 -1.08 26.14
C GLN A 187 9.11 -0.89 26.89
N GLU A 188 8.87 0.32 27.38
CA GLU A 188 7.65 0.68 28.10
C GLU A 188 6.42 0.59 27.19
N GLU A 189 6.52 1.06 25.94
CA GLU A 189 5.45 0.92 24.94
C GLU A 189 5.16 -0.54 24.57
N LEU A 190 6.18 -1.40 24.62
CA LEU A 190 6.05 -2.84 24.38
C LEU A 190 5.63 -3.64 25.62
N SER A 191 5.56 -3.01 26.79
CA SER A 191 5.26 -3.66 28.06
C SER A 191 3.79 -4.02 28.18
N PHE A 192 3.53 -5.27 28.55
CA PHE A 192 2.20 -5.78 28.90
C PHE A 192 1.87 -5.60 30.38
N GLY A 193 2.73 -4.91 31.14
CA GLY A 193 2.58 -4.67 32.57
C GLY A 193 3.77 -5.18 33.37
N LYS A 194 3.77 -4.89 34.67
CA LYS A 194 4.80 -5.36 35.59
C LYS A 194 4.69 -6.87 35.83
N CYS A 195 5.84 -7.52 35.97
CA CYS A 195 5.92 -8.94 36.24
C CYS A 195 5.23 -9.27 37.58
N PRO A 196 4.25 -10.18 37.62
CA PRO A 196 3.55 -10.53 38.85
C PRO A 196 4.43 -11.29 39.85
N LYS A 197 5.52 -11.94 39.39
CA LYS A 197 6.46 -12.67 40.25
C LYS A 197 7.43 -11.72 40.97
N CYS A 198 8.16 -10.88 40.24
CA CYS A 198 9.23 -10.05 40.83
C CYS A 198 8.84 -8.59 41.04
N LYS A 199 7.74 -8.10 40.45
CA LYS A 199 7.23 -6.71 40.48
C LYS A 199 8.19 -5.62 39.95
N LYS A 200 9.44 -5.97 39.65
CA LYS A 200 10.47 -5.06 39.11
C LYS A 200 10.47 -5.02 37.58
N GLY A 201 10.51 -6.20 36.96
CA GLY A 201 10.59 -6.34 35.52
C GLY A 201 9.29 -6.07 34.78
N ASP A 202 9.41 -5.78 33.49
CA ASP A 202 8.30 -5.66 32.56
C ASP A 202 8.03 -6.98 31.85
N MET A 203 6.77 -7.24 31.51
CA MET A 203 6.38 -8.39 30.72
C MET A 203 6.40 -8.03 29.23
N LEU A 204 7.30 -8.67 28.48
CA LEU A 204 7.44 -8.44 27.03
C LEU A 204 7.06 -9.69 26.24
N HIS A 205 6.37 -9.49 25.12
CA HIS A 205 6.10 -10.55 24.17
C HIS A 205 7.40 -10.97 23.44
N ARG A 206 7.68 -12.28 23.45
CA ARG A 206 8.71 -12.95 22.64
C ARG A 206 8.02 -13.74 21.52
N LYS A 207 8.70 -14.66 20.84
CA LYS A 207 8.08 -15.43 19.74
C LYS A 207 6.90 -16.29 20.19
N THR A 208 7.06 -17.03 21.29
CA THR A 208 6.08 -18.05 21.72
C THR A 208 5.55 -17.84 23.15
N PHE A 209 6.06 -16.84 23.86
CA PHE A 209 5.73 -16.57 25.26
C PHE A 209 5.91 -15.09 25.61
N TYR A 210 5.33 -14.67 26.72
CA TYR A 210 5.59 -13.41 27.40
C TYR A 210 6.55 -13.68 28.55
N GLY A 211 7.67 -12.95 28.60
CA GLY A 211 8.72 -13.16 29.59
C GLY A 211 9.09 -11.88 30.32
N CYS A 212 9.51 -12.05 31.58
CA CYS A 212 10.03 -10.95 32.40
C CYS A 212 11.38 -10.43 31.88
N THR A 213 11.57 -9.12 31.85
CA THR A 213 12.85 -8.49 31.47
C THR A 213 13.99 -8.81 32.44
N GLU A 214 13.66 -9.06 33.70
CA GLU A 214 14.61 -9.39 34.78
C GLU A 214 15.05 -10.88 34.77
N HIS A 215 14.89 -11.60 33.66
CA HIS A 215 15.34 -13.00 33.58
C HIS A 215 16.83 -13.14 33.87
N LYS A 216 17.67 -12.22 33.38
CA LYS A 216 19.11 -12.22 33.67
C LYS A 216 19.42 -12.00 35.15
N ASN A 217 18.50 -11.36 35.87
CA ASN A 217 18.61 -11.09 37.31
C ASN A 217 17.85 -12.14 38.16
N GLY A 218 17.53 -13.30 37.57
CA GLY A 218 16.99 -14.47 38.26
C GLY A 218 15.46 -14.64 38.19
N CYS A 219 14.72 -13.77 37.50
CA CYS A 219 13.26 -13.91 37.37
C CYS A 219 12.87 -14.71 36.11
N ASP A 220 12.60 -16.00 36.28
CA ASP A 220 12.15 -16.95 35.25
C ASP A 220 10.66 -16.88 34.87
N PHE A 221 9.90 -15.90 35.37
CA PHE A 221 8.46 -15.84 35.13
C PHE A 221 8.14 -15.68 33.63
N MET A 222 7.36 -16.61 33.11
CA MET A 222 6.91 -16.65 31.72
C MET A 222 5.46 -17.13 31.61
N LEU A 223 4.75 -16.62 30.60
CA LEU A 223 3.42 -17.07 30.23
C LEU A 223 3.41 -17.45 28.74
N PRO A 224 2.86 -18.61 28.36
CA PRO A 224 2.79 -18.98 26.95
C PRO A 224 1.89 -18.01 26.18
N ALA A 225 2.26 -17.65 24.94
CA ALA A 225 1.43 -16.80 24.08
C ALA A 225 0.24 -17.57 23.49
N LYS A 226 0.28 -18.90 23.55
CA LYS A 226 -0.73 -19.83 23.06
C LYS A 226 -1.09 -20.82 24.16
N MET A 227 -2.37 -20.96 24.47
CA MET A 227 -2.89 -21.90 25.46
C MET A 227 -3.94 -22.79 24.81
N LYS A 228 -3.86 -24.11 24.99
CA LYS A 228 -4.82 -25.09 24.44
C LYS A 228 -5.18 -24.80 22.97
N GLY A 229 -4.18 -24.65 22.10
CA GLY A 229 -4.42 -24.40 20.67
C GLY A 229 -4.78 -22.96 20.28
N LYS A 230 -5.11 -22.07 21.24
CA LYS A 230 -5.54 -20.70 20.98
C LYS A 230 -4.48 -19.65 21.33
N ALA A 231 -4.21 -18.73 20.43
CA ALA A 231 -3.36 -17.57 20.71
C ALA A 231 -4.11 -16.58 21.62
N ILE A 232 -3.47 -16.13 22.69
CA ILE A 232 -4.04 -15.15 23.62
C ILE A 232 -3.80 -13.75 23.05
N PRO A 233 -4.86 -12.96 22.76
CA PRO A 233 -4.71 -11.60 22.28
C PRO A 233 -3.93 -10.72 23.27
N GLY A 234 -3.11 -9.79 22.76
CA GLY A 234 -2.24 -8.98 23.60
C GLY A 234 -2.98 -8.12 24.63
N ASN A 235 -4.15 -7.59 24.30
CA ASN A 235 -5.03 -6.89 25.24
C ASN A 235 -5.51 -7.81 26.38
N GLN A 236 -5.82 -9.07 26.06
CA GLN A 236 -6.19 -10.08 27.07
C GLN A 236 -4.99 -10.45 27.94
N MET A 237 -3.79 -10.56 27.38
CA MET A 237 -2.58 -10.80 28.19
C MET A 237 -2.33 -9.65 29.18
N LYS A 238 -2.54 -8.40 28.76
CA LYS A 238 -2.45 -7.23 29.65
C LYS A 238 -3.48 -7.29 30.77
N LYS A 239 -4.73 -7.66 30.46
CA LYS A 239 -5.78 -7.89 31.47
C LYS A 239 -5.43 -9.03 32.43
N LEU A 240 -4.92 -10.14 31.92
CA LEU A 240 -4.49 -11.27 32.73
C LEU A 240 -3.40 -10.88 33.73
N LEU A 241 -2.41 -10.09 33.29
CA LEU A 241 -1.33 -9.62 34.17
C LEU A 241 -1.82 -8.60 35.21
N GLN A 242 -2.78 -7.75 34.86
CA GLN A 242 -3.27 -6.67 35.72
C GLN A 242 -4.38 -7.14 36.69
N TYR A 243 -5.37 -7.86 36.18
CA TYR A 243 -6.59 -8.24 36.87
C TYR A 243 -6.66 -9.73 37.20
N LYS A 244 -5.67 -10.53 36.79
CA LYS A 244 -5.61 -11.99 36.99
C LYS A 244 -6.71 -12.78 36.26
N THR A 245 -7.43 -12.15 35.35
CA THR A 245 -8.48 -12.76 34.53
C THR A 245 -8.51 -12.10 33.15
N THR A 246 -8.98 -12.85 32.14
CA THR A 246 -9.27 -12.32 30.81
C THR A 246 -10.77 -12.09 30.63
N ASP A 247 -11.17 -11.41 29.55
CA ASP A 247 -12.54 -11.57 29.07
C ASP A 247 -12.70 -12.97 28.46
N PHE A 248 -13.93 -13.39 28.18
CA PHE A 248 -14.15 -14.64 27.47
C PHE A 248 -13.46 -14.65 26.09
N ILE A 249 -12.59 -15.64 25.89
CA ILE A 249 -11.90 -15.92 24.63
C ILE A 249 -12.46 -17.22 24.05
N ASN A 250 -12.94 -17.15 22.81
CA ASN A 250 -13.46 -18.30 22.08
C ASN A 250 -12.36 -19.07 21.35
N GLY A 251 -12.53 -20.39 21.23
CA GLY A 251 -11.74 -21.26 20.35
C GLY A 251 -10.56 -21.95 21.02
N PHE A 252 -10.64 -22.24 22.32
CA PHE A 252 -9.70 -23.14 22.99
C PHE A 252 -10.01 -24.58 22.62
N GLN A 253 -9.00 -25.40 22.39
CA GLN A 253 -9.13 -26.80 22.02
C GLN A 253 -9.16 -27.71 23.25
N GLY A 254 -10.22 -28.50 23.40
CA GLY A 254 -10.38 -29.52 24.43
C GLY A 254 -10.70 -30.89 23.82
N GLU A 255 -10.82 -31.91 24.69
CA GLU A 255 -11.08 -33.30 24.27
C GLU A 255 -12.44 -33.46 23.55
N LYS A 256 -13.43 -32.62 23.89
CA LYS A 256 -14.78 -32.64 23.31
C LYS A 256 -15.01 -31.59 22.21
N GLY A 257 -13.93 -30.97 21.70
CA GLY A 257 -13.99 -29.90 20.70
C GLY A 257 -13.59 -28.53 21.26
N GLU A 258 -13.98 -27.47 20.54
CA GLU A 258 -13.64 -26.11 20.92
C GLU A 258 -14.53 -25.56 22.05
N PHE A 259 -13.94 -24.77 22.95
CA PHE A 259 -14.65 -24.13 24.05
C PHE A 259 -14.21 -22.68 24.28
N THR A 260 -14.98 -21.97 25.09
CA THR A 260 -14.75 -20.58 25.50
C THR A 260 -14.34 -20.53 26.97
N ALA A 261 -13.33 -19.74 27.31
CA ALA A 261 -12.86 -19.58 28.69
C ALA A 261 -12.36 -18.15 28.95
N ALA A 262 -12.25 -17.78 30.24
CA ALA A 262 -11.79 -16.47 30.73
C ALA A 262 -10.66 -16.63 31.76
#